data_AF-A0A7J6SX81-F1
#
_entry.id   AF-A0A7J6SX81-F1
#
_cell.length_a   1.000
_cell.length_b   1.000
_cell.length_c   1.000
_cell.angle_alpha   90.00
_cell.angle_beta   90.00
_cell.angle_gamma   90.00
#
_symmetry.space_group_name_H-M   'P 1'
#
loop_
_entity.id
_entity.type
_entity.pdbx_description
1 polymer ?
#
loop_
_entity_poly.entity_id
_entity_poly.type
_entity_poly.pdbx_seq_one_letter_code
_entity_poly.pdbx_strand_id
1 'polypeptide(L)'
;MDPDVQREKIDVVNFFRVNKMSAQIAAHFINAGYDTVETLESLTPGDLQDIETFNDAKWLPGHKVRLVQLFSDIQDRVRQYKSDCSALIAPYLPRQPPTVASVALPTPRVISTPAGPASGLGTSTQLLSSSFYGGYCSAPHPPQTARY
;
A
#
# COMPACT_ATOMS: atom_id res chain seq x y z
N MET A 1 -32.32 -6.55 1.88
CA MET A 1 -30.90 -6.80 2.22
C MET A 1 -30.19 -5.49 2.00
N ASP A 2 -29.57 -4.96 3.04
CA ASP A 2 -28.94 -3.64 3.01
C ASP A 2 -27.74 -3.66 2.04
N PRO A 3 -27.63 -2.71 1.09
CA PRO A 3 -26.57 -2.72 0.08
C PRO A 3 -25.18 -2.52 0.68
N ASP A 4 -25.07 -1.86 1.84
CA ASP A 4 -23.79 -1.61 2.49
C ASP A 4 -23.22 -2.88 3.16
N VAL A 5 -24.08 -3.70 3.78
CA VAL A 5 -23.69 -5.01 4.33
C VAL A 5 -23.15 -5.95 3.24
N GLN A 6 -23.66 -5.85 2.01
CA GLN A 6 -23.14 -6.65 0.90
C GLN A 6 -21.72 -6.21 0.50
N ARG A 7 -21.43 -4.91 0.55
CA ARG A 7 -20.08 -4.37 0.27
C ARG A 7 -19.08 -4.83 1.32
N GLU A 8 -19.45 -4.78 2.58
CA GLU A 8 -18.58 -5.22 3.68
C GLU A 8 -18.22 -6.70 3.57
N LYS A 9 -19.20 -7.55 3.24
CA LYS A 9 -18.97 -8.98 2.98
C LYS A 9 -18.00 -9.21 1.83
N ILE A 10 -18.11 -8.43 0.75
CA ILE A 10 -17.17 -8.50 -0.38
C ILE A 10 -15.77 -8.09 0.08
N ASP A 11 -15.64 -7.06 0.92
CA ASP A 11 -14.37 -6.62 1.48
C ASP A 11 -13.71 -7.68 2.36
N VAL A 12 -14.49 -8.37 3.20
CA VAL A 12 -13.98 -9.52 3.97
C VAL A 12 -13.48 -10.61 3.03
N VAL A 13 -14.25 -11.00 2.02
CA VAL A 13 -13.80 -12.00 1.03
C VAL A 13 -12.51 -11.56 0.32
N ASN A 14 -12.39 -10.27 -0.02
CA ASN A 14 -11.20 -9.70 -0.62
C ASN A 14 -9.99 -9.73 0.33
N PHE A 15 -10.19 -9.40 1.61
CA PHE A 15 -9.17 -9.49 2.64
C PHE A 15 -8.62 -10.92 2.76
N PHE A 16 -9.48 -11.93 2.80
CA PHE A 16 -9.05 -13.33 2.82
C PHE A 16 -8.33 -13.71 1.52
N ARG A 17 -8.80 -13.24 0.36
CA ARG A 17 -8.18 -13.50 -0.94
C ARG A 17 -6.75 -12.96 -1.05
N VAL A 18 -6.50 -11.72 -0.62
CA VAL A 18 -5.13 -11.14 -0.65
C VAL A 18 -4.18 -11.88 0.30
N ASN A 19 -4.72 -12.42 1.40
CA ASN A 19 -3.99 -13.25 2.34
C ASN A 19 -3.92 -14.74 1.94
N LYS A 20 -4.23 -15.07 0.68
CA LYS A 20 -4.17 -16.43 0.10
C LYS A 20 -5.09 -17.45 0.80
N MET A 21 -6.19 -16.98 1.38
CA MET A 21 -7.26 -17.81 1.94
C MET A 21 -8.38 -17.99 0.92
N SER A 22 -9.09 -19.12 1.00
CA SER A 22 -10.23 -19.38 0.12
C SER A 22 -11.46 -18.57 0.54
N ALA A 23 -12.32 -18.24 -0.43
CA ALA A 23 -13.59 -17.57 -0.15
C ALA A 23 -14.52 -18.42 0.75
N GLN A 24 -14.37 -19.75 0.73
CA GLN A 24 -15.11 -20.63 1.63
C GLN A 24 -14.71 -20.40 3.10
N ILE A 25 -13.43 -20.19 3.37
CA ILE A 25 -12.97 -19.84 4.72
C ILE A 25 -13.57 -18.50 5.13
N ALA A 26 -13.53 -17.48 4.27
CA ALA A 26 -14.15 -16.18 4.53
C ALA A 26 -15.65 -16.28 4.86
N ALA A 27 -16.38 -17.17 4.17
CA ALA A 27 -17.79 -17.40 4.43
C ALA A 27 -18.05 -17.91 5.86
N HIS A 28 -17.15 -18.69 6.46
CA HIS A 28 -17.30 -19.15 7.84
C HIS A 28 -17.24 -17.99 8.84
N PHE A 29 -16.38 -17.00 8.60
CA PHE A 29 -16.30 -15.79 9.42
C PHE A 29 -17.56 -14.93 9.26
N ILE A 30 -18.02 -14.74 8.02
CA ILE A 30 -19.26 -13.99 7.74
C ILE A 30 -20.47 -14.66 8.41
N ASN A 31 -20.57 -15.99 8.36
CA ASN A 31 -21.65 -16.74 8.99
C ASN A 31 -21.60 -16.65 10.53
N ALA A 32 -20.40 -16.55 11.11
CA ALA A 32 -20.19 -16.36 12.54
C ALA A 32 -20.41 -14.90 13.01
N GLY A 33 -20.78 -13.98 12.11
CA GLY A 33 -21.04 -12.57 12.44
C GLY A 33 -19.84 -11.64 12.30
N TYR A 34 -18.77 -12.09 11.65
CA TYR A 34 -17.60 -11.27 11.30
C TYR A 34 -17.67 -10.87 9.83
N ASP A 35 -18.67 -10.04 9.50
CA ASP A 35 -18.96 -9.62 8.13
C ASP A 35 -18.26 -8.31 7.71
N THR A 36 -17.46 -7.71 8.60
CA THR A 36 -16.66 -6.51 8.31
C THR A 36 -15.18 -6.72 8.62
N VAL A 37 -14.28 -5.96 7.98
CA VAL A 37 -12.83 -6.07 8.24
C VAL A 37 -12.48 -5.62 9.66
N GLU A 38 -13.26 -4.70 10.24
CA GLU A 38 -13.06 -4.21 11.62
C GLU A 38 -13.45 -5.25 12.66
N THR A 39 -14.51 -6.04 12.41
CA THR A 39 -14.87 -7.15 13.30
C THR A 39 -13.86 -8.29 13.24
N LEU A 40 -13.10 -8.43 12.15
CA LEU A 40 -11.97 -9.37 12.10
C LEU A 40 -10.78 -8.92 12.95
N GLU A 41 -10.59 -7.62 13.18
CA GLU A 41 -9.48 -7.09 13.99
C GLU A 41 -9.58 -7.49 15.47
N SER A 42 -10.79 -7.78 15.97
CA SER A 42 -11.03 -8.21 17.35
C SER A 42 -10.80 -9.70 17.58
N LEU A 43 -10.64 -10.48 16.51
CA LEU A 43 -10.40 -11.91 16.58
C LEU A 43 -8.98 -12.23 17.00
N THR A 44 -8.86 -13.24 17.85
CA THR A 44 -7.60 -13.83 18.25
C THR A 44 -7.45 -15.24 17.67
N PRO A 45 -6.24 -15.81 17.64
CA PRO A 45 -6.04 -17.19 17.23
C PRO A 45 -6.82 -18.21 18.07
N GLY A 46 -7.26 -17.85 19.29
CA GLY A 46 -8.08 -18.70 20.15
C GLY A 46 -9.50 -18.89 19.61
N ASP A 47 -10.09 -17.82 19.05
CA ASP A 47 -11.48 -17.81 18.56
C ASP A 47 -11.68 -18.66 17.29
N LEU A 48 -10.58 -19.01 16.60
CA LEU A 48 -10.61 -19.82 15.39
C LEU A 48 -11.24 -21.20 15.60
N GLN A 49 -11.05 -21.79 16.78
CA GLN A 49 -11.62 -23.08 17.11
C GLN A 49 -13.14 -23.00 17.30
N ASP A 50 -13.61 -21.90 17.88
CA ASP A 50 -15.04 -21.66 18.09
C ASP A 50 -15.75 -21.41 16.76
N ILE A 51 -15.13 -20.65 15.84
CA ILE A 51 -15.67 -20.40 14.50
C ILE A 51 -15.72 -21.69 13.67
N GLU A 52 -14.70 -22.54 13.76
CA GLU A 52 -14.69 -23.84 13.09
C GLU A 52 -15.84 -24.73 13.59
N THR A 53 -16.04 -24.78 14.91
CA THR A 53 -17.10 -25.56 15.55
C THR A 53 -18.49 -25.00 15.21
N PHE A 54 -18.65 -23.68 15.24
CA PHE A 54 -19.90 -23.00 14.89
C PHE A 54 -20.35 -23.29 13.45
N ASN A 55 -19.40 -23.43 12.53
CA ASN A 55 -19.68 -23.69 11.12
C ASN A 55 -19.75 -25.18 10.76
N ASP A 56 -19.64 -26.09 11.74
CA ASP A 56 -19.44 -27.53 11.51
C ASP A 56 -18.34 -27.81 10.45
N ALA A 57 -17.35 -26.92 10.39
CA ALA A 57 -16.28 -26.98 9.41
C ALA A 57 -15.14 -27.83 9.95
N LYS A 58 -14.43 -28.51 9.05
CA LYS A 58 -13.16 -29.16 9.40
C LYS A 58 -12.06 -28.60 8.53
N TRP A 59 -11.30 -27.67 9.08
CA TRP A 59 -10.19 -27.08 8.34
C TRP A 59 -9.01 -28.04 8.34
N LEU A 60 -8.38 -28.17 7.17
CA LEU A 60 -7.14 -28.95 7.06
C LEU A 60 -6.05 -28.31 7.94
N PRO A 61 -5.12 -29.10 8.50
CA PRO A 61 -4.08 -28.59 9.40
C PRO A 61 -3.31 -27.40 8.82
N GLY A 62 -3.00 -27.42 7.52
CA GLY A 62 -2.33 -26.30 6.85
C GLY A 62 -3.16 -25.01 6.80
N HIS A 63 -4.49 -25.11 6.66
CA HIS A 63 -5.37 -23.93 6.71
C HIS A 63 -5.46 -23.37 8.13
N LYS A 64 -5.53 -24.23 9.15
CA LYS A 64 -5.50 -23.80 10.55
C LYS A 64 -4.22 -23.05 10.88
N VAL A 65 -3.06 -23.59 10.50
CA VAL A 65 -1.77 -22.93 10.74
C VAL A 65 -1.71 -21.55 10.07
N ARG A 66 -2.18 -21.43 8.82
CA ARG A 66 -2.21 -20.13 8.13
C ARG A 66 -3.18 -19.15 8.78
N LEU A 67 -4.33 -19.61 9.27
CA LEU A 67 -5.27 -18.76 10.01
C LEU A 67 -4.65 -18.29 11.33
N VAL A 68 -4.06 -19.18 12.10
CA VAL A 68 -3.35 -18.82 13.34
C VAL A 68 -2.27 -17.77 13.07
N GLN A 69 -1.48 -17.93 12.01
CA GLN A 69 -0.47 -16.95 11.60
C GLN A 69 -1.10 -15.63 11.17
N LEU A 70 -2.15 -15.66 10.35
CA LEU A 70 -2.86 -14.46 9.88
C LEU A 70 -3.43 -13.66 11.05
N PHE A 71 -4.05 -14.35 12.00
CA PHE A 71 -4.69 -13.74 13.17
C PHE A 71 -3.72 -13.39 14.30
N SER A 72 -2.48 -13.91 14.27
CA SER A 72 -1.42 -13.46 15.17
C SER A 72 -0.97 -12.03 14.83
N ASP A 73 -0.98 -11.66 13.55
CA ASP A 73 -0.57 -10.34 13.04
C ASP A 73 -1.76 -9.58 12.41
N ILE A 74 -2.98 -9.80 12.89
CA ILE A 74 -4.21 -9.30 12.24
C ILE A 74 -4.21 -7.77 12.05
N GLN A 75 -3.69 -7.05 13.05
CA GLN A 75 -3.61 -5.59 13.06
C GLN A 75 -2.76 -5.04 11.90
N ASP A 76 -1.59 -5.64 11.67
CA ASP A 76 -0.71 -5.27 10.55
C ASP A 76 -1.33 -5.65 9.21
N ARG A 77 -2.01 -6.80 9.13
CA ARG A 77 -2.64 -7.30 7.91
C ARG A 77 -3.80 -6.43 7.47
N VAL A 78 -4.63 -5.99 8.41
CA VAL A 78 -5.74 -5.09 8.12
C VAL A 78 -5.24 -3.69 7.76
N ARG A 79 -4.21 -3.19 8.44
CA ARG A 79 -3.55 -1.93 8.06
C ARG A 79 -3.02 -1.99 6.63
N GLN A 80 -2.34 -3.08 6.28
CA GLN A 80 -1.82 -3.30 4.93
C GLN A 80 -2.94 -3.37 3.90
N TYR A 81 -4.03 -4.11 4.17
CA TYR A 81 -5.20 -4.16 3.29
C TYR A 81 -5.83 -2.78 3.05
N LYS A 82 -6.03 -1.99 4.12
CA LYS A 82 -6.55 -0.62 4.05
C LYS A 82 -5.63 0.29 3.22
N SER A 83 -4.30 0.17 3.42
CA SER A 83 -3.32 0.90 2.61
C SER A 83 -3.37 0.50 1.13
N ASP A 84 -3.45 -0.79 0.81
CA ASP A 84 -3.50 -1.30 -0.57
C ASP A 84 -4.81 -0.87 -1.27
N CYS A 85 -5.95 -0.95 -0.58
CA CYS A 85 -7.23 -0.44 -1.08
C CYS A 85 -7.18 1.07 -1.30
N SER A 86 -6.57 1.83 -0.40
CA SER A 86 -6.39 3.28 -0.59
C SER A 86 -5.46 3.62 -1.75
N ALA A 87 -4.43 2.80 -2.00
CA ALA A 87 -3.47 2.98 -3.09
C ALA A 87 -4.09 2.70 -4.46
N LEU A 88 -5.09 1.80 -4.56
CA LEU A 88 -5.87 1.60 -5.78
C LEU A 88 -6.82 2.77 -6.09
N ILE A 89 -7.19 3.59 -5.07
CA ILE A 89 -8.02 4.79 -5.21
C ILE A 89 -7.16 6.06 -5.39
N ALA A 90 -5.87 6.00 -5.00
CA ALA A 90 -4.91 7.10 -5.12
C ALA A 90 -4.67 7.67 -6.53
N PRO A 91 -4.94 7.01 -7.67
CA PRO A 91 -4.89 7.68 -8.97
C PRO A 91 -5.94 8.78 -9.14
N TYR A 92 -6.96 8.83 -8.27
CA TYR A 92 -8.07 9.79 -8.37
C TYR A 92 -8.08 10.88 -7.28
N LEU A 93 -7.18 10.82 -6.30
CA LEU A 93 -6.97 11.95 -5.40
C LEU A 93 -5.96 12.92 -6.04
N PRO A 94 -6.29 14.22 -6.16
CA PRO A 94 -5.32 15.19 -6.65
C PRO A 94 -4.12 15.18 -5.71
N ARG A 95 -2.99 14.69 -6.25
CA ARG A 95 -1.67 14.74 -5.62
C ARG A 95 -1.48 16.16 -5.09
N GLN A 96 -1.53 16.35 -3.77
CA GLN A 96 -1.19 17.65 -3.20
C GLN A 96 0.25 17.94 -3.61
N PRO A 97 0.51 19.07 -4.30
CA PRO A 97 1.87 19.46 -4.60
C PRO A 97 2.62 19.61 -3.26
N PRO A 98 3.92 19.26 -3.21
CA PRO A 98 4.71 19.52 -2.01
C PRO A 98 4.55 21.01 -1.68
N THR A 99 4.11 21.28 -0.46
CA THR A 99 4.05 22.63 0.10
C THR A 99 5.49 23.15 0.10
N VAL A 100 5.86 23.84 -0.96
CA VAL A 100 7.11 24.61 -1.01
C VAL A 100 7.00 25.62 0.12
N ALA A 101 7.78 25.40 1.18
CA ALA A 101 7.95 26.35 2.25
C ALA A 101 8.29 27.70 1.61
N SER A 102 7.46 28.71 1.88
CA SER A 102 7.64 30.07 1.39
C SER A 102 9.03 30.59 1.81
N VAL A 103 10.00 30.53 0.91
CA VAL A 103 11.27 31.23 1.07
C VAL A 103 10.96 32.71 0.92
N ALA A 104 11.03 33.44 2.02
CA ALA A 104 10.80 34.87 2.07
C ALA A 104 11.73 35.60 1.08
N LEU A 105 11.12 36.46 0.27
CA LEU A 105 11.77 37.29 -0.74
C LEU A 105 12.62 38.38 -0.06
N PRO A 106 13.93 38.48 -0.31
CA PRO A 106 14.70 39.64 0.13
C PRO A 106 14.35 40.87 -0.73
N THR A 107 14.05 41.96 -0.05
CA THR A 107 13.65 43.27 -0.57
C THR A 107 14.75 43.87 -1.46
N PRO A 108 14.43 44.54 -2.60
CA PRO A 108 15.45 45.14 -3.45
C PRO A 108 16.00 46.43 -2.81
N ARG A 109 17.32 46.50 -2.60
CA ARG A 109 18.02 47.77 -2.36
C ARG A 109 18.43 48.36 -3.71
N VAL A 110 17.84 49.51 -4.04
CA VAL A 110 18.37 50.44 -5.04
C VAL A 110 19.58 51.15 -4.41
N ILE A 111 20.72 51.21 -5.10
CA ILE A 111 21.69 52.33 -5.09
C ILE A 111 22.70 52.15 -6.23
N SER A 112 22.99 53.28 -6.86
CA SER A 112 23.60 53.54 -8.16
C SER A 112 25.09 53.21 -8.32
N THR A 113 25.50 53.01 -9.58
CA THR A 113 26.87 53.09 -10.15
C THR A 113 27.35 54.56 -10.25
N PRO A 114 28.64 54.91 -10.54
CA PRO A 114 29.65 54.13 -11.29
C PRO A 114 31.15 54.25 -10.87
N ALA A 115 31.98 53.50 -11.63
CA ALA A 115 33.37 53.76 -12.05
C ALA A 115 34.54 53.03 -11.34
N GLY A 116 35.24 52.20 -12.12
CA GLY A 116 36.57 51.65 -11.81
C GLY A 116 36.85 50.28 -12.47
N PRO A 117 37.81 50.15 -13.41
CA PRO A 117 38.05 48.91 -14.16
C PRO A 117 39.19 48.09 -13.53
N ALA A 118 39.00 46.76 -13.42
CA ALA A 118 40.11 45.81 -13.38
C ALA A 118 39.61 44.39 -13.68
N SER A 119 39.86 43.98 -14.92
CA SER A 119 40.35 42.68 -15.38
C SER A 119 40.15 41.42 -14.52
N GLY A 120 39.57 40.40 -15.15
CA GLY A 120 39.58 39.00 -14.71
C GLY A 120 38.47 38.20 -15.40
N LEU A 121 38.59 37.89 -16.69
CA LEU A 121 38.99 36.55 -17.17
C LEU A 121 38.32 35.39 -16.42
N GLY A 122 37.32 34.77 -17.05
CA GLY A 122 36.64 33.59 -16.53
C GLY A 122 35.40 33.21 -17.34
N THR A 123 35.65 32.66 -18.53
CA THR A 123 34.73 32.18 -19.56
C THR A 123 33.75 31.07 -19.15
N SER A 124 32.58 31.13 -19.81
CA SER A 124 31.74 30.03 -20.35
C SER A 124 31.02 29.07 -19.40
N THR A 125 29.68 29.05 -19.42
CA THR A 125 28.78 28.32 -20.37
C THR A 125 28.59 26.87 -19.94
N GLN A 126 27.34 26.49 -19.62
CA GLN A 126 26.59 25.42 -20.31
C GLN A 126 25.25 25.19 -19.58
N LEU A 127 24.18 25.59 -20.28
CA LEU A 127 22.87 24.98 -20.20
C LEU A 127 23.01 23.47 -20.45
N LEU A 128 22.22 22.62 -19.79
CA LEU A 128 21.67 21.43 -20.42
C LEU A 128 20.47 20.93 -19.62
N SER A 129 19.32 21.11 -20.27
CA SER A 129 18.08 20.41 -20.02
C SER A 129 18.25 18.93 -20.40
N SER A 130 17.75 17.99 -19.60
CA SER A 130 17.37 16.66 -20.08
C SER A 130 16.36 16.01 -19.14
N SER A 131 15.10 16.01 -19.54
CA SER A 131 14.12 15.02 -19.11
C SER A 131 14.51 13.65 -19.68
N PHE A 132 14.48 12.59 -18.88
CA PHE A 132 14.39 11.22 -19.41
C PHE A 132 13.33 10.40 -18.68
N TYR A 133 12.46 9.86 -19.53
CA TYR A 133 11.40 8.88 -19.30
C TYR A 133 11.97 7.50 -18.93
N GLY A 134 11.20 6.74 -18.16
CA GLY A 134 11.07 5.28 -18.33
C GLY A 134 12.17 4.40 -17.72
N GLY A 135 11.81 3.66 -16.68
CA GLY A 135 12.62 2.56 -16.16
C GLY A 135 11.79 1.62 -15.30
N TYR A 136 11.15 0.64 -15.93
CA TYR A 136 10.56 -0.51 -15.24
C TYR A 136 11.69 -1.34 -14.62
N CYS A 137 11.65 -1.53 -13.30
CA CYS A 137 12.51 -2.48 -12.61
C CYS A 137 11.92 -3.89 -12.77
N SER A 138 12.20 -4.55 -13.90
CA SER A 138 12.00 -6.00 -14.03
C SER A 138 13.07 -6.74 -13.24
N ALA A 139 12.63 -7.62 -12.34
CA ALA A 139 13.49 -8.51 -11.56
C ALA A 139 14.19 -9.56 -12.46
N PRO A 140 15.40 -10.02 -12.10
CA PRO A 140 16.13 -11.02 -12.88
C PRO A 140 15.59 -12.44 -12.66
N HIS A 141 15.28 -13.13 -13.75
CA HIS A 141 15.06 -14.59 -13.81
C HIS A 141 16.40 -15.36 -13.60
N PRO A 142 16.40 -16.53 -12.95
CA PRO A 142 17.57 -17.42 -12.92
C PRO A 142 17.71 -18.24 -14.22
N PRO A 143 18.93 -18.66 -14.59
CA PRO A 143 19.19 -19.38 -15.83
C PRO A 143 18.74 -20.85 -15.77
N GLN A 144 18.02 -21.28 -16.81
CA GLN A 144 17.77 -22.70 -17.11
C GLN A 144 19.09 -23.36 -17.53
N THR A 145 19.51 -24.37 -16.78
CA THR A 145 20.61 -25.25 -17.18
C THR A 145 20.06 -26.31 -18.13
N ALA A 146 20.43 -26.22 -19.41
CA ALA A 146 20.31 -27.32 -20.35
C ALA A 146 21.22 -28.47 -19.88
N ARG A 147 20.65 -29.68 -19.76
CA ARG A 147 21.44 -30.91 -19.74
C ARG A 147 21.04 -31.78 -20.92
N TYR A 148 22.09 -32.25 -21.58
CA TYR A 148 22.18 -33.18 -22.70
C TYR A 148 21.33 -34.43 -22.53
#